data_AF-A0A1J4SE60-F1
#
_entry.id   AF-A0A1J4SE60-F1
#
_cell.length_a   1.000
_cell.length_b   1.000
_cell.length_c   1.000
_cell.angle_alpha   90.00
_cell.angle_beta   90.00
_cell.angle_gamma   90.00
#
_symmetry.space_group_name_H-M   'P 1'
#
loop_
_entity.id
_entity.type
_entity.pdbx_description
1 polymer ?
#
loop_
_entity_poly.entity_id
_entity_poly.type
_entity_poly.pdbx_seq_one_letter_code
_entity_poly.pdbx_strand_id
1 'polypeptide(L)' 'MKDQAKKKDAYMAQRRMIVGMIDVSFRLAEKLGRHLLTKGCNCIACIHRRKRILKITGKDWKFKL' A
#
# COMPACT_ATOMS: atom_id res chain seq x y z
N MET A 1 -2.12 4.82 38.33
CA MET A 1 -2.11 5.91 37.32
C MET A 1 -0.86 5.96 36.43
N LYS A 2 0.35 5.67 36.94
CA LYS A 2 1.60 5.72 36.14
C LYS A 2 1.63 4.74 34.95
N ASP A 3 1.00 3.57 35.07
CA ASP A 3 1.02 2.55 34.00
C ASP A 3 0.08 2.83 32.83
N GLN A 4 -1.02 3.56 33.06
CA GLN A 4 -1.91 3.99 31.97
C GLN A 4 -1.27 5.09 31.11
N ALA A 5 -0.50 6.00 31.72
CA ALA A 5 0.25 7.01 30.98
C ALA A 5 1.32 6.35 30.08
N LYS A 6 2.09 5.41 30.61
CA LYS A 6 3.09 4.65 29.83
C LYS A 6 2.48 3.89 28.64
N LYS A 7 1.30 3.28 28.81
CA LYS A 7 0.59 2.60 27.71
C LYS A 7 0.15 3.58 26.61
N LYS A 8 -0.33 4.77 27.00
CA LYS A 8 -0.72 5.82 26.05
C LYS A 8 0.47 6.35 25.26
N ASP A 9 1.62 6.53 25.91
CA ASP A 9 2.85 7.00 25.27
C ASP A 9 3.40 5.98 24.26
N ALA A 10 3.38 4.69 24.63
CA ALA A 10 3.77 3.60 23.73
C ALA A 10 2.88 3.53 22.47
N TYR A 11 1.56 3.66 22.64
CA TYR A 11 0.62 3.70 21.53
C TYR A 11 0.87 4.89 20.58
N MET A 12 1.10 6.08 21.15
CA MET A 12 1.41 7.27 20.36
C MET A 12 2.75 7.14 19.62
N ALA A 13 3.75 6.50 20.24
CA ALA A 13 5.03 6.21 19.59
C ALA A 13 4.85 5.25 18.40
N GLN A 14 4.08 4.17 18.56
CA GLN A 14 3.77 3.22 17.49
C GLN A 14 3.04 3.90 16.33
N ARG A 15 2.07 4.77 16.62
CA ARG A 15 1.35 5.53 15.60
C ARG A 15 2.29 6.46 14.81
N ARG A 16 3.20 7.16 15.48
CA ARG A 16 4.21 7.99 14.82
C ARG A 16 5.15 7.16 13.93
N MET A 17 5.57 5.99 14.41
CA MET A 17 6.39 5.06 13.63
C MET A 17 5.67 4.62 12.35
N ILE A 18 4.39 4.24 12.44
CA ILE A 18 3.59 3.82 11.28
C ILE A 18 3.47 4.96 10.26
N VAL A 19 3.12 6.17 10.72
CA VAL A 19 3.01 7.34 9.84
C VAL A 19 4.36 7.67 9.19
N GLY A 20 5.46 7.57 9.94
CA GLY A 20 6.81 7.74 9.41
C GLY A 20 7.17 6.71 8.35
N MET A 21 6.87 5.42 8.59
CA MET A 21 7.07 4.36 7.59
C MET A 21 6.26 4.61 6.32
N ILE A 22 5.01 5.08 6.47
CA ILE A 22 4.16 5.44 5.33
C ILE A 22 4.81 6.57 4.51
N ASP A 23 5.21 7.67 5.15
CA ASP A 23 5.85 8.81 4.48
C ASP A 23 7.16 8.41 3.76
N VAL A 24 8.04 7.68 4.44
CA VAL A 24 9.28 7.16 3.83
C VAL A 24 8.97 6.27 2.64
N SER A 25 7.95 5.42 2.73
CA SER A 25 7.54 4.55 1.63
C SER A 25 7.03 5.33 0.43
N PHE A 26 6.25 6.41 0.67
CA PHE A 26 5.77 7.29 -0.40
C PHE A 26 6.92 8.00 -1.11
N ARG A 27 7.84 8.61 -0.35
CA ARG A 27 9.02 9.28 -0.93
C ARG A 27 9.90 8.32 -1.73
N LEU A 28 10.05 7.08 -1.25
CA LEU A 28 10.78 6.04 -1.98
C LEU A 28 10.04 5.67 -3.27
N ALA A 29 8.72 5.51 -3.22
CA ALA A 29 7.92 5.20 -4.40
C ALA A 29 7.98 6.32 -5.46
N GLU A 30 7.96 7.59 -5.05
CA GLU A 30 8.15 8.73 -5.95
C GLU A 30 9.52 8.70 -6.64
N LYS A 31 10.59 8.43 -5.88
CA LYS A 31 11.95 8.31 -6.41
C LYS A 31 12.11 7.15 -7.40
N LEU A 32 11.50 6.00 -7.10
CA LEU A 32 11.58 4.80 -7.95
C LEU A 32 10.66 4.89 -9.17
N GLY A 33 9.64 5.74 -9.14
CA GLY A 33 8.72 5.97 -10.24
C GLY A 33 7.80 4.77 -10.53
N ARG A 34 7.22 4.76 -11.74
CA ARG A 34 6.27 3.72 -12.15
C ARG A 34 6.99 2.40 -12.41
N HIS A 35 6.54 1.35 -11.73
CA HIS A 35 7.00 0.00 -12.02
C HIS A 35 6.56 -0.47 -13.41
N LEU A 36 7.53 -0.69 -14.30
CA LEU A 36 7.30 -1.25 -15.62
C LEU A 36 6.92 -2.73 -15.52
N LEU A 37 5.96 -3.17 -16.33
CA LEU A 37 5.56 -4.57 -16.37
C LEU A 37 6.62 -5.38 -17.13
N THR A 38 7.50 -6.06 -16.41
CA THR A 38 8.50 -6.95 -17.02
C THR A 38 7.99 -8.39 -17.12
N LYS A 39 8.46 -9.14 -18.11
CA LYS A 39 8.19 -10.58 -18.21
C LYS A 39 8.91 -11.30 -17.06
N GLY A 40 8.20 -12.15 -16.32
CA GLY A 40 8.77 -12.94 -15.22
C GLY A 40 8.83 -12.27 -13.83
N CYS A 41 8.57 -10.97 -13.70
CA CYS A 41 8.56 -10.33 -12.37
C CYS A 41 7.34 -10.75 -11.54
N ASN A 42 7.54 -11.17 -10.29
CA ASN A 42 6.48 -11.62 -9.38
C ASN A 42 6.20 -10.63 -8.23
N CYS A 43 6.57 -9.36 -8.39
CA CYS A 43 6.17 -8.34 -7.41
C CYS A 43 4.64 -8.17 -7.41
N ILE A 44 4.10 -7.70 -6.28
CA ILE A 44 2.66 -7.52 -6.11
C ILE A 44 2.05 -6.60 -7.20
N ALA A 45 2.78 -5.57 -7.63
CA ALA A 45 2.35 -4.67 -8.69
C ALA A 45 2.22 -5.38 -10.05
N CYS A 46 3.22 -6.19 -10.43
CA CYS A 46 3.18 -7.00 -11.64
C CYS A 46 2.06 -8.03 -11.59
N ILE A 47 1.89 -8.73 -10.46
CA ILE A 47 0.84 -9.74 -10.29
C ILE A 47 -0.55 -9.09 -10.42
N HIS A 48 -0.82 -7.98 -9.72
CA HIS A 48 -2.10 -7.27 -9.82
C HIS A 48 -2.37 -6.75 -11.23
N ARG A 49 -1.35 -6.24 -11.93
CA ARG A 49 -1.49 -5.76 -13.30
C ARG A 49 -1.78 -6.90 -14.27
N ARG A 50 -1.10 -8.05 -14.15
CA ARG A 50 -1.40 -9.25 -14.94
C ARG A 50 -2.79 -9.80 -14.65
N LYS A 51 -3.20 -9.88 -13.37
CA LYS A 51 -4.56 -10.28 -12.99
C LYS A 51 -5.62 -9.37 -13.61
N ARG A 52 -5.39 -8.06 -13.70
CA ARG A 52 -6.29 -7.13 -14.39
C ARG A 52 -6.34 -7.33 -15.89
N ILE A 53 -5.20 -7.54 -16.53
CA ILE A 53 -5.12 -7.80 -17.99
C ILE A 53 -5.78 -9.15 -18.34
N LEU A 54 -5.59 -10.17 -17.50
CA LEU A 54 -6.10 -11.53 -17.71
C LEU A 54 -7.56 -11.70 -17.25
N LYS A 55 -8.07 -10.83 -16.37
CA LYS A 55 -9.52 -10.73 -16.12
C LYS A 55 -10.15 -10.06 -17.33
N ILE A 56 -10.66 -10.86 -18.26
CA ILE A 56 -11.66 -10.41 -19.24
C ILE A 56 -12.81 -9.84 -18.41
N THR A 57 -12.96 -8.52 -18.38
CA THR A 57 -14.11 -7.86 -17.78
C THR A 57 -15.29 -8.05 -18.72
N GLY A 58 -15.85 -9.26 -18.76
CA GLY A 58 -17.08 -9.58 -19.51
C GLY A 58 -18.35 -8.99 -18.89
N LYS A 59 -18.23 -8.16 -17.86
CA LYS A 59 -19.32 -7.37 -17.30
C LYS A 59 -18.88 -5.91 -17.29
N ASP A 60 -19.56 -5.10 -18.09
CA ASP A 60 -19.52 -3.65 -17.98
C ASP A 60 -19.70 -3.27 -16.50
N TRP A 61 -18.76 -2.52 -15.98
CA TRP A 61 -18.88 -1.95 -14.64
C TRP A 61 -19.99 -0.89 -14.67
N LYS A 62 -21.25 -1.31 -14.46
CA LYS A 62 -22.37 -0.38 -14.29
C LYS A 62 -22.41 0.07 -12.84
N PHE A 63 -21.86 1.25 -12.55
CA PHE A 63 -22.23 2.00 -11.36
C PHE A 63 -23.71 2.39 -11.52
N LYS A 64 -24.59 1.85 -10.68
CA LYS A 64 -25.94 2.38 -10.54
C LYS A 64 -25.90 3.38 -9.39
N LEU A 65 -26.23 4.64 -9.72
CA LEU A 65 -26.55 5.70 -8.76
C LEU A 65 -27.77 5.30 -7.91
#